data_AF-A0AAE1FIQ8-F1
#
_entry.id   AF-A0AAE1FIQ8-F1
#
_cell.length_a   1.000
_cell.length_b   1.000
_cell.length_c   1.000
_cell.angle_alpha   90.00
_cell.angle_beta   90.00
_cell.angle_gamma   90.00
#
_symmetry.space_group_name_H-M   'P 1'
#
loop_
_entity.id
_entity.type
_entity.pdbx_description
1 polymer ?
#
loop_
_entity_poly.entity_id
_entity_poly.type
_entity_poly.pdbx_seq_one_letter_code
_entity_poly.pdbx_strand_id
1 'polypeptide(L)'
;MVNVTRKSMVANYDCQVSTGVSTQGEADLIILYAVEVAAAGAIVHIYTQDTDILLLVLCRVPQLGRNSALIMDTGDRRCTVLLQPIYNALGPSKAAALINWYALTGCDTTGHIRGKGKQTCLNAFMESPHNVATAIQMLGEGDAPSKEVDEDCEAFLCSLFYPRGTKLSRVVLRAHLQARIWAQDLVAKPNIPDLSPWTERKRHLHQTMSLNLSSVAVVPTIKLHL
;
A
#
# COMPACT_ATOMS: atom_id res chain seq x y z
N MET A 1 -4.93 -25.31 -14.30
CA MET A 1 -4.17 -25.33 -15.56
C MET A 1 -4.79 -24.28 -16.46
N VAL A 2 -4.15 -23.12 -16.60
CA VAL A 2 -4.69 -21.99 -17.38
C VAL A 2 -4.30 -22.22 -18.85
N ASN A 3 -5.29 -22.39 -19.73
CA ASN A 3 -5.05 -22.50 -21.17
C ASN A 3 -4.89 -21.10 -21.77
N VAL A 4 -3.63 -20.61 -21.85
CA VAL A 4 -3.31 -19.34 -22.48
C VAL A 4 -2.88 -19.57 -23.94
N THR A 5 -3.78 -19.30 -24.88
CA THR A 5 -3.46 -19.29 -26.32
C THR A 5 -2.71 -18.00 -26.67
N ARG A 6 -1.43 -18.12 -27.08
CA ARG A 6 -0.57 -16.97 -27.43
C ARG A 6 -1.11 -16.19 -28.63
N LYS A 7 -1.02 -14.85 -28.52
CA LYS A 7 -1.32 -13.76 -29.49
C LYS A 7 -2.75 -13.21 -29.51
N SER A 8 -3.30 -12.84 -28.36
CA SER A 8 -4.34 -11.80 -28.26
C SER A 8 -4.40 -11.31 -26.81
N MET A 9 -4.74 -10.04 -26.60
CA MET A 9 -5.05 -9.52 -25.26
C MET A 9 -6.21 -10.34 -24.70
N VAL A 10 -6.03 -10.96 -23.54
CA VAL A 10 -7.04 -11.82 -22.90
C VAL A 10 -7.60 -11.05 -21.70
N ALA A 11 -8.92 -10.87 -21.66
CA ALA A 11 -9.57 -10.23 -20.52
C ALA A 11 -9.78 -11.23 -19.38
N ASN A 12 -9.96 -10.73 -18.15
CA ASN A 12 -10.11 -11.60 -16.97
C ASN A 12 -11.25 -12.63 -17.09
N TYR A 13 -12.35 -12.29 -17.78
CA TYR A 13 -13.48 -13.21 -17.99
C TYR A 13 -13.21 -14.31 -19.02
N ASP A 14 -12.16 -14.18 -19.84
CA ASP A 14 -11.75 -15.17 -20.82
C ASP A 14 -10.75 -16.20 -20.22
N CYS A 15 -10.33 -15.98 -18.97
CA CYS A 15 -9.44 -16.87 -18.23
C CYS A 15 -10.22 -17.85 -17.35
N GLN A 16 -10.10 -19.16 -17.59
CA GLN A 16 -10.57 -20.18 -16.67
C GLN A 16 -9.47 -20.54 -15.67
N VAL A 17 -9.71 -20.22 -14.40
CA VAL A 17 -8.83 -20.51 -13.27
C VAL A 17 -9.54 -21.44 -12.30
N SER A 18 -8.79 -22.35 -11.66
CA SER A 18 -9.31 -23.23 -10.63
C SER A 18 -9.70 -22.40 -9.40
N THR A 19 -10.99 -22.13 -9.25
CA THR A 19 -11.56 -21.41 -8.12
C THR A 19 -11.47 -22.26 -6.85
N GLY A 20 -10.30 -22.24 -6.20
CA GLY A 20 -10.21 -22.48 -4.76
C GLY A 20 -10.87 -21.29 -4.07
N VAL A 21 -12.02 -21.55 -3.45
CA VAL A 21 -12.94 -20.60 -2.80
C VAL A 21 -12.19 -19.49 -2.04
N SER A 22 -12.17 -18.26 -2.58
CA SER A 22 -11.77 -17.08 -1.83
C SER A 22 -13.00 -16.25 -1.49
N THR A 23 -13.17 -15.94 -0.20
CA THR A 23 -14.21 -15.07 0.34
C THR A 23 -13.77 -13.61 0.43
N GLN A 24 -12.58 -13.27 -0.06
CA GLN A 24 -12.00 -11.93 -0.03
C GLN A 24 -12.51 -11.07 -1.20
N GLY A 25 -12.54 -9.75 -1.02
CA GLY A 25 -13.20 -8.80 -1.93
C GLY A 25 -12.60 -8.76 -3.35
N GLU A 26 -13.24 -8.01 -4.24
CA GLU A 26 -12.93 -7.97 -5.69
C GLU A 26 -11.45 -7.70 -6.00
N ALA A 27 -10.78 -6.83 -5.23
CA ALA A 27 -9.37 -6.46 -5.45
C ALA A 27 -8.38 -7.62 -5.17
N ASP A 28 -8.56 -8.34 -4.06
CA ASP A 28 -7.69 -9.45 -3.68
C ASP A 28 -7.78 -10.60 -4.69
N LEU A 29 -9.00 -10.83 -5.21
CA LEU A 29 -9.28 -11.81 -6.24
C LEU A 29 -8.59 -11.46 -7.57
N ILE A 30 -8.62 -10.20 -7.99
CA ILE A 30 -7.94 -9.72 -9.22
C ILE A 30 -6.44 -10.01 -9.15
N ILE A 31 -5.82 -9.83 -7.98
CA ILE A 31 -4.37 -10.00 -7.81
C ILE A 31 -4.01 -11.49 -7.78
N LEU A 32 -4.84 -12.32 -7.15
CA LEU A 32 -4.68 -13.77 -7.22
C LEU A 32 -4.68 -14.24 -8.68
N TYR A 33 -5.67 -13.82 -9.47
CA TYR A 33 -5.72 -14.13 -10.91
C TYR A 33 -4.50 -13.62 -11.67
N ALA A 34 -4.08 -12.38 -11.40
CA ALA A 34 -2.90 -11.79 -12.02
C ALA A 34 -1.64 -12.62 -11.77
N VAL A 35 -1.44 -13.11 -10.54
CA VAL A 35 -0.30 -13.96 -10.19
C VAL A 35 -0.35 -15.29 -10.92
N GLU A 36 -1.52 -15.94 -11.00
CA GLU A 36 -1.66 -17.21 -11.71
C GLU A 36 -1.41 -17.08 -13.22
N VAL A 37 -1.95 -16.03 -13.85
CA VAL A 37 -1.76 -15.75 -15.27
C VAL A 37 -0.29 -15.42 -15.56
N ALA A 38 0.37 -14.66 -14.68
CA ALA A 38 1.81 -14.41 -14.79
C ALA A 38 2.63 -15.70 -14.67
N ALA A 39 2.27 -16.61 -13.75
CA ALA A 39 2.92 -17.91 -13.61
C ALA A 39 2.77 -18.80 -14.86
N ALA A 40 1.70 -18.62 -15.64
CA ALA A 40 1.51 -19.24 -16.95
C ALA A 40 2.35 -18.59 -18.07
N GLY A 41 3.15 -17.58 -17.76
CA GLY A 41 4.08 -16.92 -18.68
C GLY A 41 3.49 -15.74 -19.46
N ALA A 42 2.32 -15.26 -19.07
CA ALA A 42 1.72 -14.06 -19.67
C ALA A 42 2.25 -12.77 -19.02
N ILE A 43 2.23 -11.68 -19.78
CA ILE A 43 2.49 -10.33 -19.26
C ILE A 43 1.17 -9.78 -18.74
N VAL A 44 1.14 -9.33 -17.50
CA VAL A 44 -0.09 -8.88 -16.84
C VAL A 44 -0.16 -7.37 -16.76
N HIS A 45 -1.22 -6.80 -17.33
CA HIS A 45 -1.59 -5.39 -17.16
C HIS A 45 -2.91 -5.29 -16.40
N ILE A 46 -2.90 -4.59 -15.27
CA ILE A 46 -4.05 -4.46 -14.39
C ILE A 46 -4.72 -3.11 -14.63
N TYR A 47 -5.97 -3.12 -15.08
CA TYR A 47 -6.75 -1.91 -15.29
C TYR A 47 -7.52 -1.57 -14.02
N THR A 48 -7.23 -0.42 -13.43
CA THR A 48 -7.93 0.04 -12.22
C THR A 48 -7.80 1.54 -12.03
N GLN A 49 -8.80 2.17 -11.43
CA GLN A 49 -8.71 3.55 -10.93
C GLN A 49 -8.38 3.59 -9.43
N ASP A 50 -8.43 2.44 -8.75
CA ASP A 50 -8.18 2.34 -7.32
C ASP A 50 -6.68 2.28 -7.04
N THR A 51 -6.17 3.23 -6.26
CA THR A 51 -4.75 3.24 -5.87
C THR A 51 -4.43 2.23 -4.78
N ASP A 52 -5.43 1.71 -4.06
CA ASP A 52 -5.17 0.72 -3.02
C ASP A 52 -4.71 -0.60 -3.65
N ILE A 53 -5.17 -0.87 -4.89
CA ILE A 53 -4.66 -1.94 -5.73
C ILE A 53 -3.19 -1.74 -6.10
N LEU A 54 -2.70 -0.50 -6.27
CA LEU A 54 -1.27 -0.26 -6.53
C LEU A 54 -0.41 -0.82 -5.40
N LEU A 55 -0.80 -0.62 -4.14
CA LEU A 55 -0.06 -1.13 -2.98
C LEU A 55 -0.03 -2.66 -2.96
N LEU A 56 -1.18 -3.28 -3.23
CA LEU A 56 -1.30 -4.75 -3.25
C LEU A 56 -0.45 -5.36 -4.38
N VAL A 57 -0.48 -4.74 -5.56
CA VAL A 57 0.25 -5.21 -6.74
C VAL A 57 1.76 -5.03 -6.59
N LEU A 58 2.21 -3.94 -5.95
CA LEU A 58 3.63 -3.71 -5.64
C LEU A 58 4.21 -4.81 -4.75
N CYS A 59 3.43 -5.34 -3.81
CA CYS A 59 3.82 -6.47 -2.97
C CYS A 59 4.04 -7.78 -3.78
N ARG A 60 3.45 -7.86 -4.99
CA ARG A 60 3.42 -9.07 -5.82
C ARG A 60 4.24 -8.96 -7.11
N VAL A 61 5.01 -7.90 -7.29
CA VAL A 61 5.86 -7.70 -8.49
C VAL A 61 6.81 -8.89 -8.75
N PRO A 62 7.45 -9.52 -7.76
CA PRO A 62 8.27 -10.71 -8.00
C PRO A 62 7.51 -11.86 -8.69
N GLN A 63 6.21 -11.98 -8.45
CA GLN A 63 5.34 -12.99 -9.03
C GLN A 63 4.74 -12.55 -10.38
N LEU A 64 4.51 -11.24 -10.58
CA LEU A 64 3.90 -10.69 -11.80
C LEU A 64 4.91 -10.48 -12.94
N GLY A 65 6.20 -10.38 -12.61
CA GLY A 65 7.27 -10.21 -13.57
C GLY A 65 7.52 -8.75 -13.98
N ARG A 66 8.66 -8.55 -14.67
CA ARG A 66 9.27 -7.23 -14.92
C ARG A 66 8.44 -6.28 -15.81
N ASN A 67 7.57 -6.85 -16.65
CA ASN A 67 6.79 -6.08 -17.62
C ASN A 67 5.35 -5.85 -17.15
N SER A 68 5.05 -6.17 -15.89
CA SER A 68 3.77 -5.89 -15.29
C SER A 68 3.53 -4.38 -15.16
N ALA A 69 2.29 -3.97 -15.42
CA ALA A 69 1.91 -2.56 -15.39
C ALA A 69 0.52 -2.40 -14.80
N LEU A 70 0.29 -1.24 -14.18
CA LEU A 70 -1.02 -0.79 -13.75
C LEU A 70 -1.48 0.33 -14.70
N ILE A 71 -2.67 0.20 -15.25
CA ILE A 71 -3.25 1.13 -16.21
C ILE A 71 -4.41 1.83 -15.53
N MET A 72 -4.21 3.11 -15.24
CA MET A 72 -5.22 4.00 -14.66
C MET A 72 -5.82 4.90 -15.74
N ASP A 73 -7.04 5.35 -15.50
CA ASP A 73 -7.82 6.24 -16.38
C ASP A 73 -8.09 5.67 -17.79
N THR A 74 -8.94 6.39 -18.53
CA THR A 74 -9.40 6.01 -19.88
C THR A 74 -9.19 7.15 -20.89
N GLY A 75 -9.11 6.80 -22.18
CA GLY A 75 -8.93 7.75 -23.27
C GLY A 75 -7.57 8.48 -23.21
N ASP A 76 -7.58 9.77 -23.53
CA ASP A 76 -6.37 10.62 -23.59
C ASP A 76 -5.71 10.86 -22.22
N ARG A 77 -6.38 10.49 -21.13
CA ARG A 77 -5.85 10.60 -19.76
C ARG A 77 -5.25 9.30 -19.24
N ARG A 78 -5.19 8.24 -20.06
CA ARG A 78 -4.63 6.94 -19.67
C ARG A 78 -3.22 7.12 -19.11
N CYS A 79 -3.04 6.67 -17.88
CA CYS A 79 -1.76 6.65 -17.19
C CYS A 79 -1.30 5.20 -17.02
N THR A 80 -0.23 4.83 -17.71
CA THR A 80 0.40 3.51 -17.56
C THR A 80 1.57 3.61 -16.59
N VAL A 81 1.47 2.92 -15.47
CA VAL A 81 2.50 2.86 -14.42
C VAL A 81 3.19 1.51 -14.49
N LEU A 82 4.47 1.52 -14.89
CA LEU A 82 5.31 0.32 -14.81
C LEU A 82 5.63 0.03 -13.35
N LEU A 83 5.45 -1.21 -12.93
CA LEU A 83 5.57 -1.60 -11.52
C LEU A 83 7.02 -1.87 -11.12
N GLN A 84 7.83 -2.43 -12.02
CA GLN A 84 9.21 -2.81 -11.73
C GLN A 84 10.10 -1.64 -11.28
N PRO A 85 10.05 -0.43 -11.88
CA PRO A 85 10.83 0.71 -11.41
C PRO A 85 10.49 1.12 -9.97
N ILE A 86 9.20 1.11 -9.62
CA ILE A 86 8.74 1.44 -8.26
C ILE A 86 9.21 0.37 -7.27
N TYR A 87 9.03 -0.91 -7.61
CA TYR A 87 9.52 -2.02 -6.80
C TYR A 87 11.03 -1.93 -6.56
N ASN A 88 11.82 -1.62 -7.59
CA ASN A 88 13.27 -1.45 -7.46
C ASN A 88 13.64 -0.30 -6.51
N ALA A 89 12.90 0.80 -6.56
CA ALA A 89 13.13 1.95 -5.68
C ALA A 89 12.75 1.66 -4.22
N LEU A 90 11.69 0.88 -4.00
CA LEU A 90 11.27 0.43 -2.65
C LEU A 90 12.26 -0.59 -2.07
N GLY A 91 12.71 -1.52 -2.90
CA GLY A 91 13.41 -2.73 -2.48
C GLY A 91 12.45 -3.80 -1.90
N PRO A 92 12.92 -5.05 -1.80
CA PRO A 92 12.07 -6.20 -1.50
C PRO A 92 11.41 -6.12 -0.12
N SER A 93 12.15 -5.68 0.91
CA SER A 93 11.63 -5.60 2.29
C SER A 93 10.50 -4.58 2.43
N LYS A 94 10.69 -3.36 1.93
CA LYS A 94 9.64 -2.32 2.01
C LYS A 94 8.45 -2.64 1.13
N ALA A 95 8.68 -3.21 -0.06
CA ALA A 95 7.59 -3.67 -0.93
C ALA A 95 6.74 -4.73 -0.24
N ALA A 96 7.33 -5.71 0.44
CA ALA A 96 6.60 -6.74 1.18
C ALA A 96 5.83 -6.16 2.40
N ALA A 97 6.35 -5.12 3.02
CA ALA A 97 5.74 -4.46 4.18
C ALA A 97 4.63 -3.44 3.83
N LEU A 98 4.43 -3.09 2.55
CA LEU A 98 3.55 -1.98 2.15
C LEU A 98 2.09 -2.14 2.61
N ILE A 99 1.53 -3.34 2.52
CA ILE A 99 0.13 -3.58 2.90
C ILE A 99 -0.06 -3.48 4.41
N ASN A 100 0.88 -4.03 5.18
CA ASN A 100 0.85 -3.92 6.62
C ASN A 100 1.10 -2.48 7.08
N TRP A 101 1.98 -1.75 6.40
CA TRP A 101 2.17 -0.32 6.61
C TRP A 101 0.88 0.46 6.34
N TYR A 102 0.16 0.12 5.26
CA TYR A 102 -1.09 0.76 4.90
C TYR A 102 -2.17 0.54 5.96
N ALA A 103 -2.31 -0.70 6.44
CA ALA A 103 -3.22 -1.04 7.53
C ALA A 103 -2.83 -0.34 8.86
N LEU A 104 -1.54 -0.33 9.20
CA LEU A 104 -1.00 0.27 10.42
C LEU A 104 -1.17 1.79 10.49
N THR A 105 -1.03 2.48 9.35
CA THR A 105 -1.10 3.95 9.28
C THR A 105 -2.49 4.50 8.95
N GLY A 106 -3.42 3.60 8.63
CA GLY A 106 -4.82 3.88 8.37
C GLY A 106 -5.19 3.66 6.90
N CYS A 107 -6.02 2.63 6.65
CA CYS A 107 -6.69 2.37 5.39
C CYS A 107 -8.19 2.67 5.51
N ASP A 108 -9.00 2.26 4.53
CA ASP A 108 -10.46 2.46 4.57
C ASP A 108 -11.13 1.72 5.75
N THR A 109 -10.50 0.68 6.30
CA THR A 109 -11.03 -0.15 7.39
C THR A 109 -10.36 0.09 8.74
N THR A 110 -9.30 0.91 8.81
CA THR A 110 -8.59 1.23 10.05
C THR A 110 -8.51 2.73 10.30
N GLY A 111 -8.44 3.14 11.57
CA GLY A 111 -8.31 4.55 11.91
C GLY A 111 -6.99 5.14 11.40
N HIS A 112 -7.02 6.39 10.94
CA HIS A 112 -5.79 7.10 10.56
C HIS A 112 -5.06 7.66 11.78
N ILE A 113 -3.73 7.77 11.66
CA ILE A 113 -2.90 8.42 12.68
C ILE A 113 -3.21 9.92 12.72
N ARG A 114 -3.78 10.37 13.84
CA ARG A 114 -4.21 11.75 14.00
C ARG A 114 -3.06 12.75 13.79
N GLY A 115 -3.31 13.76 12.96
CA GLY A 115 -2.33 14.80 12.65
C GLY A 115 -1.18 14.35 11.74
N LYS A 116 -1.27 13.17 11.12
CA LYS A 116 -0.31 12.64 10.16
C LYS A 116 -1.02 12.25 8.87
N GLY A 117 -0.58 12.83 7.75
CA GLY A 117 -1.07 12.44 6.43
C GLY A 117 -0.35 11.18 5.93
N LYS A 118 -0.96 10.45 4.99
CA LYS A 118 -0.35 9.27 4.34
C LYS A 118 1.05 9.58 3.78
N GLN A 119 1.24 10.76 3.19
CA GLN A 119 2.56 11.17 2.70
C GLN A 119 3.62 11.28 3.80
N THR A 120 3.24 11.86 4.95
CA THR A 120 4.14 11.97 6.11
C THR A 120 4.53 10.59 6.62
N CYS A 121 3.56 9.68 6.74
CA CYS A 121 3.78 8.30 7.16
C CYS A 121 4.65 7.53 6.16
N LEU A 122 4.47 7.76 4.85
CA LEU A 122 5.22 7.09 3.80
C LEU A 122 6.68 7.56 3.80
N ASN A 123 6.92 8.87 3.91
CA ASN A 123 8.26 9.41 4.00
C ASN A 123 9.01 8.84 5.21
N ALA A 124 8.37 8.81 6.38
CA ALA A 124 8.96 8.22 7.58
C ALA A 124 9.28 6.72 7.41
N PHE A 125 8.40 5.97 6.73
CA PHE A 125 8.62 4.56 6.43
C PHE A 125 9.77 4.34 5.45
N MET A 126 9.86 5.17 4.41
CA MET A 126 10.94 5.12 3.44
C MET A 126 12.31 5.47 4.06
N GLU A 127 12.34 6.30 5.09
CA GLU A 127 13.55 6.65 5.83
C GLU A 127 13.84 5.70 7.01
N SER A 128 12.92 4.79 7.33
CA SER A 128 13.07 3.88 8.47
C SER A 128 14.18 2.84 8.24
N PRO A 129 14.84 2.36 9.30
CA PRO A 129 15.84 1.31 9.19
C PRO A 129 15.21 -0.04 8.79
N HIS A 130 16.03 -0.96 8.28
CA HIS A 130 15.56 -2.24 7.71
C HIS A 130 14.74 -3.09 8.69
N ASN A 131 15.08 -3.07 9.98
CA ASN A 131 14.36 -3.82 11.02
C ASN A 131 12.90 -3.36 11.15
N VAL A 132 12.62 -2.06 10.97
CA VAL A 132 11.24 -1.54 10.98
C VAL A 132 10.43 -2.09 9.81
N ALA A 133 10.98 -2.11 8.60
CA ALA A 133 10.29 -2.69 7.45
C ALA A 133 10.03 -4.19 7.64
N THR A 134 11.00 -4.91 8.21
CA THR A 134 10.85 -6.33 8.55
C THR A 134 9.76 -6.54 9.60
N ALA A 135 9.75 -5.75 10.67
CA ALA A 135 8.73 -5.82 11.71
C ALA A 135 7.33 -5.55 11.16
N ILE A 136 7.17 -4.49 10.36
CA ILE A 136 5.90 -4.17 9.71
C ILE A 136 5.47 -5.31 8.77
N GLN A 137 6.38 -5.91 8.01
CA GLN A 137 6.08 -7.08 7.18
C GLN A 137 5.54 -8.26 7.99
N MET A 138 6.02 -8.45 9.22
CA MET A 138 5.58 -9.55 10.10
C MET A 138 4.28 -9.26 10.86
N LEU A 139 3.70 -8.06 10.73
CA LEU A 139 2.38 -7.79 11.34
C LEU A 139 1.31 -8.69 10.73
N GLY A 140 0.49 -9.30 11.59
CA GLY A 140 -0.55 -10.23 11.16
C GLY A 140 -0.07 -11.67 10.92
N GLU A 141 1.23 -11.95 11.12
CA GLU A 141 1.73 -13.32 11.17
C GLU A 141 1.45 -13.94 12.55
N GLY A 142 0.52 -14.89 12.60
CA GLY A 142 0.12 -15.58 13.84
C GLY A 142 -0.88 -14.82 14.70
N ASP A 143 -1.15 -15.35 15.90
CA ASP A 143 -2.18 -14.80 16.82
C ASP A 143 -1.76 -13.47 17.45
N ALA A 144 -0.45 -13.26 17.65
CA ALA A 144 0.11 -12.06 18.25
C ALA A 144 1.52 -11.76 17.72
N PRO A 145 1.89 -10.47 17.58
CA PRO A 145 3.24 -10.07 17.20
C PRO A 145 4.27 -10.48 18.25
N SER A 146 5.51 -10.77 17.80
CA SER A 146 6.63 -10.96 18.72
C SER A 146 6.99 -9.65 19.41
N LYS A 147 7.68 -9.74 20.55
CA LYS A 147 8.18 -8.57 21.26
C LYS A 147 9.05 -7.67 20.37
N GLU A 148 9.87 -8.25 19.50
CA GLU A 148 10.73 -7.52 18.56
C GLU A 148 9.91 -6.76 17.51
N VAL A 149 8.87 -7.41 16.97
CA VAL A 149 7.94 -6.79 16.01
C VAL A 149 7.21 -5.62 16.66
N ASP A 150 6.67 -5.81 17.86
CA ASP A 150 5.99 -4.76 18.63
C ASP A 150 6.91 -3.57 18.88
N GLU A 151 8.12 -3.85 19.34
CA GLU A 151 9.13 -2.85 19.68
C GLU A 151 9.53 -1.99 18.47
N ASP A 152 9.71 -2.60 17.31
CA ASP A 152 10.10 -1.91 16.08
C ASP A 152 8.92 -1.17 15.41
N CYS A 153 7.72 -1.73 15.46
CA CYS A 153 6.50 -1.05 15.02
C CYS A 153 6.19 0.15 15.92
N GLU A 154 6.36 0.03 17.23
CA GLU A 154 6.24 1.12 18.19
C GLU A 154 7.27 2.21 17.91
N ALA A 155 8.52 1.84 17.64
CA ALA A 155 9.58 2.79 17.29
C ALA A 155 9.22 3.61 16.05
N PHE A 156 8.64 2.94 15.03
CA PHE A 156 8.10 3.60 13.84
C PHE A 156 6.96 4.56 14.17
N LEU A 157 5.94 4.12 14.92
CA LEU A 157 4.81 4.98 15.28
C LEU A 157 5.26 6.20 16.08
N CYS A 158 6.16 6.01 17.04
CA CYS A 158 6.72 7.12 17.79
C CYS A 158 7.47 8.09 16.86
N SER A 159 8.20 7.59 15.86
CA SER A 159 8.98 8.43 14.90
C SER A 159 8.14 9.42 14.13
N LEU A 160 6.84 9.16 13.98
CA LEU A 160 5.92 10.08 13.35
C LEU A 160 5.73 11.36 14.17
N PHE A 161 5.90 11.31 15.48
CA PHE A 161 5.58 12.43 16.39
C PHE A 161 6.80 13.24 16.84
N TYR A 162 8.02 12.71 16.70
CA TYR A 162 9.24 13.40 17.11
C TYR A 162 10.13 13.82 15.93
N PRO A 163 10.92 14.91 16.07
CA PRO A 163 11.92 15.28 15.08
C PRO A 163 12.96 14.19 14.89
N ARG A 164 13.33 13.91 13.63
CA ARG A 164 14.37 12.93 13.29
C ARG A 164 15.65 13.15 14.10
N GLY A 165 16.24 12.07 14.61
CA GLY A 165 17.50 12.10 15.37
C GLY A 165 17.36 12.32 16.87
N THR A 166 16.14 12.52 17.39
CA THR A 166 15.92 12.64 18.84
C THR A 166 16.12 11.30 19.54
N LYS A 167 17.13 11.19 20.42
CA LYS A 167 17.34 10.01 21.26
C LYS A 167 16.57 10.16 22.58
N LEU A 168 15.35 9.62 22.63
CA LEU A 168 14.58 9.52 23.86
C LEU A 168 14.40 8.05 24.23
N SER A 169 14.28 7.77 25.53
CA SER A 169 13.89 6.42 25.97
C SER A 169 12.47 6.12 25.50
N ARG A 170 12.19 4.85 25.19
CA ARG A 170 10.85 4.42 24.74
C ARG A 170 9.75 4.81 25.73
N VAL A 171 10.01 4.76 27.03
CA VAL A 171 9.04 5.15 28.06
C VAL A 171 8.65 6.63 27.93
N VAL A 172 9.62 7.51 27.67
CA VAL A 172 9.36 8.95 27.47
C VAL A 172 8.61 9.18 26.15
N LEU A 173 8.95 8.44 25.10
CA LEU A 173 8.24 8.50 23.82
C LEU A 173 6.77 8.08 23.96
N ARG A 174 6.49 6.99 24.66
CA ARG A 174 5.12 6.52 24.95
C ARG A 174 4.34 7.54 25.77
N ALA A 175 4.92 8.02 26.86
CA ALA A 175 4.26 9.01 27.72
C ALA A 175 3.93 10.28 26.93
N HIS A 176 4.83 10.73 26.05
CA HIS A 176 4.61 11.88 25.21
C HIS A 176 3.55 11.63 24.11
N LEU A 177 3.60 10.48 23.43
CA LEU A 177 2.59 10.06 22.46
C LEU A 177 1.20 10.04 23.10
N GLN A 178 1.09 9.42 24.28
CA GLN A 178 -0.14 9.34 25.05
C GLN A 178 -0.65 10.73 25.46
N ALA A 179 0.24 11.60 25.95
CA ALA A 179 -0.10 12.98 26.28
C ALA A 179 -0.57 13.78 25.05
N ARG A 180 0.01 13.55 23.87
CA ARG A 180 -0.46 14.19 22.63
C ARG A 180 -1.82 13.67 22.20
N ILE A 181 -2.07 12.37 22.30
CA ILE A 181 -3.40 11.79 22.02
C ILE A 181 -4.42 12.40 22.97
N TRP A 182 -4.15 12.40 24.27
CA TRP A 182 -5.06 12.93 25.29
C TRP A 182 -5.28 14.43 25.23
N ALA A 183 -4.23 15.23 25.04
CA ALA A 183 -4.35 16.69 24.92
C ALA A 183 -5.15 17.07 23.67
N GLN A 184 -5.11 16.24 22.63
CA GLN A 184 -5.88 16.43 21.42
C GLN A 184 -7.32 15.89 21.58
N ASP A 185 -7.58 14.94 22.47
CA ASP A 185 -8.90 14.35 22.79
C ASP A 185 -9.68 15.11 23.88
N LEU A 186 -9.24 16.32 24.26
CA LEU A 186 -10.02 17.24 25.11
C LEU A 186 -11.23 17.83 24.35
N VAL A 187 -12.19 16.97 23.99
CA VAL A 187 -13.59 17.33 23.77
C VAL A 187 -14.32 16.89 25.03
N ALA A 188 -14.71 17.85 25.87
CA ALA A 188 -15.25 17.58 27.20
C ALA A 188 -16.52 16.69 27.20
N LYS A 189 -17.26 16.59 26.07
CA LYS A 189 -18.33 15.61 25.79
C LYS A 189 -18.52 15.46 24.26
N PRO A 190 -18.05 14.39 23.59
CA PRO A 190 -18.26 14.24 22.16
C PRO A 190 -19.68 13.72 21.87
N ASN A 191 -20.43 14.44 21.04
CA ASN A 191 -21.65 13.93 20.42
C ASN A 191 -21.22 13.14 19.17
N ILE A 192 -21.58 11.86 19.08
CA ILE A 192 -21.22 11.00 17.94
C ILE A 192 -22.28 11.22 16.85
N PRO A 193 -21.96 11.86 15.71
CA PRO A 193 -22.89 11.96 14.61
C PRO A 193 -22.93 10.63 13.83
N ASP A 194 -24.12 10.26 13.36
CA ASP A 194 -24.33 9.08 12.52
C ASP A 194 -23.39 9.11 11.30
N LEU A 195 -22.66 8.00 11.11
CA LEU A 195 -21.55 7.86 10.15
C LEU A 195 -22.02 7.38 8.76
N SER A 196 -23.32 7.47 8.47
CA SER A 196 -23.89 7.06 7.18
C SER A 196 -23.49 7.88 5.92
N PRO A 197 -22.88 9.10 5.97
CA PRO A 197 -22.60 9.86 4.73
C PRO A 197 -21.11 10.16 4.39
N TRP A 198 -20.12 9.36 4.82
CA TRP A 198 -18.67 9.67 4.62
C TRP A 198 -18.08 9.40 3.20
N THR A 199 -18.89 9.42 2.14
CA THR A 199 -18.48 9.01 0.78
C THR A 199 -17.72 10.05 -0.07
N GLU A 200 -17.53 11.31 0.34
CA GLU A 200 -17.10 12.36 -0.61
C GLU A 200 -15.68 12.97 -0.37
N ARG A 201 -14.68 12.20 0.06
CA ARG A 201 -13.28 12.70 0.18
C ARG A 201 -12.17 11.84 -0.47
N LYS A 202 -12.50 10.90 -1.35
CA LYS A 202 -11.50 10.05 -2.03
C LYS A 202 -10.66 10.79 -3.09
N ARG A 203 -11.18 11.81 -3.77
CA ARG A 203 -10.60 12.29 -5.05
C ARG A 203 -9.26 13.03 -4.99
N HIS A 204 -8.86 13.62 -3.85
CA HIS A 204 -7.64 14.46 -3.75
C HIS A 204 -6.40 13.70 -3.24
N LEU A 205 -6.60 12.60 -2.49
CA LEU A 205 -5.51 11.81 -1.91
C LEU A 205 -4.90 10.83 -2.92
N HIS A 206 -5.70 10.29 -3.85
CA HIS A 206 -5.26 9.40 -4.93
C HIS A 206 -4.22 10.04 -5.86
N GLN A 207 -4.41 11.31 -6.24
CA GLN A 207 -3.45 12.01 -7.11
C GLN A 207 -2.12 12.30 -6.41
N THR A 208 -2.14 12.60 -5.11
CA THR A 208 -0.93 12.96 -4.35
C THR A 208 -0.04 11.73 -4.10
N MET A 209 -0.62 10.56 -3.81
CA MET A 209 0.17 9.32 -3.63
C MET A 209 0.77 8.82 -4.94
N SER A 210 0.02 8.91 -6.05
CA SER A 210 0.53 8.55 -7.39
C SER A 210 1.71 9.45 -7.83
N LEU A 211 1.60 10.77 -7.60
CA LEU A 211 2.67 11.73 -7.90
C LEU A 211 3.91 11.54 -7.01
N ASN A 212 3.73 11.21 -5.72
CA ASN A 212 4.86 11.02 -4.81
C ASN A 212 5.54 9.66 -4.95
N LEU A 213 4.84 8.60 -5.38
CA LEU A 213 5.47 7.31 -5.70
C LEU A 213 6.19 7.35 -7.05
N SER A 214 5.67 8.11 -8.02
CA SER A 214 6.33 8.34 -9.31
C SER A 214 7.50 9.33 -9.23
N SER A 215 7.60 10.17 -8.20
CA SER A 215 8.77 11.03 -7.99
C SER A 215 9.98 10.31 -7.37
N VAL A 216 9.80 9.10 -6.82
CA VAL A 216 10.89 8.26 -6.29
C VAL A 216 11.70 7.60 -7.43
N ALA A 217 11.16 7.53 -8.64
CA ALA A 217 11.85 7.01 -9.82
C ALA A 217 11.54 7.87 -11.05
N VAL A 218 12.55 8.48 -11.67
CA VAL A 218 12.38 9.24 -12.93
C VAL A 218 11.74 8.32 -13.98
N VAL A 219 10.45 8.50 -14.26
CA VAL A 219 9.72 7.75 -15.28
C VAL A 219 10.15 8.26 -16.66
N PRO A 220 10.75 7.45 -17.54
CA PRO A 220 10.94 7.86 -18.92
C PRO A 220 9.58 7.95 -19.59
N THR A 221 9.16 9.17 -19.93
CA THR A 221 7.95 9.42 -20.72
C THR A 221 8.15 8.88 -22.13
N ILE A 222 7.63 7.68 -22.40
CA ILE A 222 7.57 7.16 -23.78
C ILE A 222 6.38 7.83 -24.46
N LYS A 223 6.64 8.84 -25.30
CA LYS A 223 5.64 9.36 -26.25
C LYS A 223 5.48 8.35 -27.39
N LEU A 224 4.46 7.51 -27.32
CA LEU A 224 4.03 6.76 -28.50
C LEU A 224 3.37 7.76 -29.46
N HIS A 225 4.00 7.97 -30.62
CA HIS A 225 3.34 8.56 -31.77
C HIS A 225 2.48 7.46 -32.38
N LEU A 226 1.17 7.67 -32.40
CA LEU A 226 0.26 7.00 -33.32
C LEU A 226 0.10 7.91 -34.54
#